data_AF-A0A939NPE9-F1
#
_entry.id   AF-A0A939NPE9-F1
#
_cell.length_a   1.000
_cell.length_b   1.000
_cell.length_c   1.000
_cell.angle_alpha   90.00
_cell.angle_beta   90.00
_cell.angle_gamma   90.00
#
_symmetry.space_group_name_H-M   'P 1'
#
loop_
_entity.id
_entity.type
_entity.pdbx_description
1 polymer ?
#
loop_
_entity_poly.entity_id
_entity_poly.type
_entity_poly.pdbx_seq_one_letter_code
_entity_poly.pdbx_strand_id
1 'polypeptide(L)'
;MKEIIKDDQHLHHWLDMARERISFRGLPARICWVGLEWRQKLGLAFNEMVRSGEVSAPIVIGRDHLDSGSVASPNRETEAMRDGSDAVSTAAQRPAQYRQRRDLVSLHHGGG
;
A
#
# COMPACT_ATOMS: atom_id res chain seq x y z
N MET A 1 4.66 13.17 -5.15
CA MET A 1 4.97 11.80 -5.68
C MET A 1 5.89 11.85 -6.90
N LYS A 2 5.48 12.50 -8.00
CA LYS A 2 6.32 12.64 -9.22
C LYS A 2 7.70 13.27 -8.94
N GLU A 3 7.78 14.17 -7.97
CA GLU A 3 9.04 14.80 -7.54
C GLU A 3 10.01 13.84 -6.83
N ILE A 4 9.48 12.79 -6.19
CA ILE A 4 10.26 11.81 -5.41
C ILE A 4 10.69 10.64 -6.31
N ILE A 5 9.78 10.18 -7.19
CA ILE A 5 9.99 9.06 -8.11
C ILE A 5 10.04 9.63 -9.53
N LYS A 6 11.15 10.26 -9.90
CA LYS A 6 11.23 11.09 -11.11
C LYS A 6 11.22 10.29 -12.42
N ASP A 7 11.89 9.13 -12.41
CA ASP A 7 12.19 8.38 -13.64
C ASP A 7 11.14 7.30 -13.98
N ASP A 8 10.07 7.19 -13.18
CA ASP A 8 8.99 6.23 -13.42
C ASP A 8 7.85 6.85 -14.24
N GLN A 9 8.01 6.82 -15.56
CA GLN A 9 7.02 7.37 -16.50
C GLN A 9 5.66 6.67 -16.37
N HIS A 10 5.63 5.38 -16.06
CA HIS A 10 4.40 4.62 -15.91
C HIS A 10 3.63 5.08 -14.67
N LEU A 11 4.31 5.26 -13.54
CA LEU A 11 3.73 5.83 -12.32
C LEU A 11 3.20 7.24 -12.57
N HIS A 12 3.92 8.06 -13.33
CA HIS A 12 3.48 9.41 -13.64
C HIS A 12 2.20 9.41 -14.46
N HIS A 13 2.15 8.58 -15.50
CA HIS A 13 0.97 8.40 -16.32
C HIS A 13 -0.22 7.87 -15.51
N TRP A 14 0.01 6.91 -14.61
CA TRP A 14 -1.01 6.41 -13.69
C TRP A 14 -1.61 7.55 -12.84
N LEU A 15 -0.78 8.43 -12.28
CA LEU A 15 -1.26 9.55 -11.47
C LEU A 15 -2.08 10.55 -12.29
N ASP A 16 -1.70 10.82 -13.54
CA ASP A 16 -2.44 11.72 -14.43
C ASP A 16 -3.80 11.10 -14.81
N MET A 17 -3.80 9.86 -15.27
CA MET A 17 -5.03 9.12 -15.60
C MET A 17 -5.96 9.03 -14.39
N ALA A 18 -5.42 8.76 -13.21
CA ALA A 18 -6.20 8.68 -11.99
C ALA A 18 -6.78 10.04 -11.56
N ARG A 19 -6.15 11.16 -11.95
CA ARG A 19 -6.71 12.51 -11.75
C ARG A 19 -7.83 12.82 -12.75
N GLU A 20 -7.65 12.42 -14.00
CA GLU A 20 -8.57 12.75 -15.09
C GLU A 20 -9.81 11.85 -15.13
N ARG A 21 -9.64 10.57 -14.78
CA ARG A 21 -10.64 9.52 -15.03
C ARG A 21 -11.35 9.00 -13.78
N ILE A 22 -10.80 9.25 -12.60
CA ILE A 22 -11.32 8.66 -11.35
C ILE A 22 -11.84 9.76 -10.42
N SER A 23 -13.17 9.81 -10.29
CA SER A 23 -13.85 10.68 -9.32
C SER A 23 -13.72 10.13 -7.90
N PHE A 24 -13.57 11.03 -6.93
CA PHE A 24 -13.52 10.65 -5.52
C PHE A 24 -14.88 10.13 -5.02
N ARG A 25 -14.83 9.21 -4.05
CA ARG A 25 -15.98 8.69 -3.30
C ARG A 25 -15.66 8.79 -1.81
N GLY A 26 -16.41 9.61 -1.07
CA GLY A 26 -16.11 9.89 0.34
C GLY A 26 -14.89 10.79 0.49
N LEU A 27 -14.01 10.47 1.45
CA LEU A 27 -12.74 11.19 1.60
C LEU A 27 -11.88 11.05 0.33
N PRO A 28 -11.29 12.13 -0.19
CA PRO A 28 -10.35 12.04 -1.31
C PRO A 28 -9.20 11.08 -0.99
N ALA A 29 -9.07 10.02 -1.80
CA ALA A 29 -8.07 8.98 -1.64
C ALA A 29 -7.37 8.69 -2.95
N ARG A 30 -6.15 8.14 -2.88
CA ARG A 30 -5.36 7.78 -4.05
C ARG A 30 -4.70 6.42 -3.87
N ILE A 31 -4.87 5.56 -4.86
CA ILE A 31 -4.11 4.30 -4.99
C ILE A 31 -2.88 4.58 -5.85
N CYS A 32 -1.73 4.09 -5.42
CA CYS A 32 -0.51 4.04 -6.23
C CYS A 32 0.32 2.83 -5.81
N TRP A 33 0.69 2.01 -6.79
CA TRP A 33 1.51 0.83 -6.54
C TRP A 33 2.96 1.25 -6.44
N VAL A 34 3.55 1.05 -5.26
CA VAL A 34 4.93 1.41 -4.97
C VAL A 34 5.64 0.29 -4.21
N GLY A 35 6.89 0.03 -4.61
CA GLY A 35 7.76 -0.97 -4.00
C GLY A 35 8.27 -0.57 -2.61
N LEU A 36 9.00 -1.49 -1.98
CA LEU A 36 9.50 -1.36 -0.61
C LEU A 36 10.27 -0.05 -0.38
N GLU A 37 11.17 0.31 -1.28
CA GLU A 37 12.02 1.51 -1.18
C GLU A 37 11.19 2.81 -1.09
N TRP A 38 10.12 2.89 -1.88
CA TRP A 38 9.37 4.13 -2.07
C TRP A 38 8.32 4.36 -0.99
N ARG A 39 7.77 3.29 -0.40
CA ARG A 39 6.73 3.40 0.63
C ARG A 39 7.16 4.28 1.81
N GLN A 40 8.36 4.05 2.34
CA GLN A 40 8.88 4.85 3.47
C GLN A 40 9.17 6.29 3.06
N LYS A 41 9.81 6.51 1.90
CA LYS A 41 10.13 7.86 1.39
C LYS A 41 8.87 8.70 1.21
N LEU A 42 7.83 8.12 0.61
CA LEU A 42 6.54 8.79 0.42
C LEU A 42 5.83 9.07 1.75
N GLY A 43 5.81 8.10 2.67
CA GLY A 43 5.20 8.30 3.98
C GLY A 43 5.83 9.45 4.77
N LEU A 44 7.16 9.56 4.76
CA LEU A 44 7.87 10.68 5.38
C LEU A 44 7.58 12.01 4.69
N ALA A 45 7.54 12.04 3.36
CA ALA A 45 7.20 13.25 2.61
C ALA A 45 5.76 13.71 2.88
N PHE A 46 4.78 12.80 2.93
CA PHE A 46 3.41 13.16 3.28
C PHE A 46 3.30 13.66 4.72
N ASN A 47 4.03 13.07 5.66
CA ASN A 47 4.07 13.55 7.04
C ASN A 47 4.69 14.97 7.13
N GLU A 48 5.69 15.26 6.30
CA GLU A 48 6.27 16.61 6.19
C GLU A 48 5.27 17.62 5.61
N MET A 49 4.49 17.23 4.61
CA MET A 49 3.41 18.07 4.06
C MET A 49 2.35 18.38 5.13
N VAL A 50 2.02 17.42 6.00
CA VAL A 50 1.12 17.65 7.14
C VAL A 50 1.76 18.61 8.14
N ARG A 51 3.04 18.40 8.49
CA ARG A 51 3.77 19.24 9.46
C ARG A 51 3.90 20.68 9.00
N SER A 52 4.16 20.89 7.71
CA SER A 52 4.31 22.21 7.10
C SER A 52 2.99 22.92 6.83
N GLY A 53 1.86 22.20 6.87
CA GLY A 53 0.53 22.74 6.56
C GLY A 53 0.24 22.83 5.05
N GLU A 54 1.08 22.24 4.19
CA GLU A 54 0.81 22.12 2.75
C GLU A 54 -0.49 21.33 2.49
N VAL A 55 -0.76 20.33 3.35
CA VAL A 55 -2.08 19.68 3.43
C VAL A 55 -2.77 20.10 4.74
N SER A 56 -4.09 20.30 4.67
CA SER A 56 -4.86 20.90 5.76
C SER A 56 -5.12 19.97 6.96
N ALA A 57 -4.87 18.67 6.82
CA ALA A 57 -5.15 17.68 7.85
C ALA A 57 -4.25 16.44 7.70
N PRO A 58 -4.13 15.59 8.75
CA PRO A 58 -3.40 14.33 8.68
C PRO A 58 -3.90 13.39 7.57
N ILE A 59 -2.97 12.62 7.01
CA ILE A 59 -3.24 11.65 5.94
C ILE A 59 -3.12 10.23 6.50
N VAL A 60 -4.16 9.42 6.32
CA VAL A 60 -4.09 7.98 6.61
C VAL A 60 -3.41 7.26 5.46
N ILE A 61 -2.39 6.44 5.77
CA ILE A 61 -1.70 5.59 4.82
C ILE A 61 -2.06 4.13 5.11
N GLY A 62 -2.65 3.46 4.14
CA GLY A 62 -3.06 2.07 4.25
C GLY A 62 -2.90 1.33 2.92
N ARG A 63 -3.45 0.12 2.86
CA ARG A 63 -3.51 -0.72 1.68
C ARG A 63 -4.58 -1.80 1.84
N ASP A 64 -4.88 -2.49 0.75
CA ASP A 64 -5.57 -3.77 0.80
C ASP A 64 -4.72 -4.83 1.54
N HIS A 65 -5.35 -5.91 2.00
CA HIS A 65 -4.69 -7.10 2.53
C HIS A 65 -3.94 -7.88 1.43
N LEU A 66 -4.31 -7.69 0.17
CA LEU A 66 -3.58 -8.15 -1.00
C LEU A 66 -2.28 -7.33 -1.18
N ASP A 67 -1.19 -7.85 -0.62
CA ASP A 67 0.15 -7.29 -0.76
C ASP A 67 1.19 -8.39 -0.60
N SER A 68 2.38 -8.15 -1.13
CA SER A 68 3.52 -9.10 -1.26
C SER A 68 3.86 -9.97 -0.05
N GLY A 69 3.49 -9.56 1.16
CA GLY A 69 3.78 -10.29 2.39
C GLY A 69 2.66 -10.31 3.41
N SER A 70 1.39 -10.11 3.00
CA SER A 70 0.26 -10.07 3.96
C SER A 70 -0.91 -10.99 3.64
N VAL A 71 -0.74 -11.92 2.71
CA VAL A 71 -1.79 -12.86 2.33
C VAL A 71 -1.18 -14.23 2.03
N ALA A 72 -1.92 -15.28 2.37
CA ALA A 72 -1.71 -16.64 1.90
C ALA A 72 -3.05 -17.14 1.39
N SER A 73 -3.12 -17.36 0.07
CA SER A 73 -4.34 -17.66 -0.67
C SER A 73 -3.96 -18.55 -1.87
N PRO A 74 -3.97 -19.88 -1.69
CA PRO A 74 -3.43 -20.84 -2.67
C PRO A 74 -4.12 -20.86 -4.02
N ASN A 75 -5.33 -20.28 -4.12
CA ASN A 75 -6.10 -20.21 -5.35
C ASN A 75 -6.08 -18.80 -5.98
N ARG A 76 -5.23 -17.90 -5.46
CA ARG A 76 -5.09 -16.52 -5.92
C ARG A 76 -3.64 -16.03 -5.71
N GLU A 77 -3.37 -15.32 -4.62
CA GLU A 77 -2.13 -14.55 -4.46
C GLU A 77 -0.89 -15.39 -4.22
N THR A 78 -1.04 -16.59 -3.67
CA THR A 78 0.06 -17.54 -3.44
C THR A 78 -0.11 -18.83 -4.23
N GLU A 79 -0.87 -18.78 -5.32
CA GLU A 79 -1.01 -19.92 -6.23
C GLU A 79 0.31 -20.21 -6.97
N ALA A 80 0.69 -21.49 -7.01
CA ALA A 80 1.83 -22.00 -7.75
C ALA A 80 3.17 -21.34 -7.37
N MET A 81 3.41 -21.20 -6.06
CA MET A 81 4.71 -20.73 -5.58
C MET A 81 5.80 -21.72 -6.01
N ARG A 82 6.96 -21.20 -6.41
CA ARG A 82 8.05 -21.99 -7.01
C ARG A 82 8.55 -23.12 -6.12
N ASP A 83 8.42 -22.97 -4.80
CA ASP A 83 8.81 -23.91 -3.76
C ASP A 83 7.63 -24.72 -3.19
N GLY A 84 6.43 -24.57 -3.76
CA GLY A 84 5.20 -25.23 -3.30
C GLY A 84 4.66 -24.68 -1.98
N SER A 85 5.09 -23.48 -1.56
CA SER A 85 4.69 -22.90 -0.26
C SER A 85 3.30 -22.26 -0.26
N ASP A 86 2.42 -22.62 -1.19
CA ASP A 86 1.17 -21.92 -1.49
C ASP A 86 0.28 -21.71 -0.26
N ALA A 87 0.16 -22.73 0.59
CA ALA A 87 -0.67 -22.72 1.79
C ALA A 87 0.03 -22.22 3.07
N VAL A 88 1.28 -21.77 2.99
CA VAL A 88 2.05 -21.32 4.15
C VAL A 88 1.58 -19.93 4.61
N SER A 89 0.79 -19.90 5.69
CA SER A 89 0.18 -18.66 6.21
C SER A 89 1.02 -17.89 7.23
N THR A 90 2.10 -18.47 7.74
CA THR A 90 2.96 -17.82 8.75
C THR A 90 3.55 -16.51 8.24
N ALA A 91 3.96 -16.46 6.97
CA ALA A 91 4.47 -15.25 6.33
C ALA A 91 3.44 -14.11 6.35
N ALA A 92 2.17 -14.41 6.05
CA ALA A 92 1.06 -13.46 6.04
C ALA A 92 0.67 -12.94 7.44
N GLN A 93 0.93 -13.72 8.49
CA GLN A 93 0.63 -13.33 9.87
C GLN A 93 1.73 -12.47 10.52
N ARG A 94 2.99 -12.57 10.05
CA ARG A 94 4.13 -11.82 10.60
C ARG A 94 3.92 -10.31 10.67
N PRO A 95 3.36 -9.61 9.66
CA PRO A 95 3.10 -8.18 9.74
C PRO A 95 2.25 -7.78 10.94
N ALA A 96 1.34 -8.64 11.39
CA ALA A 96 0.46 -8.35 12.52
C ALA A 96 1.12 -8.50 13.90
N GLN A 97 2.34 -9.04 13.94
CA GLN A 97 3.16 -9.15 15.15
C GLN A 97 3.93 -7.85 15.43
N TYR A 98 4.18 -7.02 14.40
CA TYR A 98 4.88 -5.74 14.51
C TYR A 98 3.93 -4.56 14.77
N ARG A 99 3.09 -4.67 15.81
CA ARG A 99 2.03 -3.70 16.10
C ARG A 99 2.54 -2.33 16.55
N GLN A 100 3.71 -2.27 17.19
CA GLN A 100 4.24 -1.02 17.76
C GLN A 100 4.60 0.08 16.74
N ARG A 101 4.56 -0.23 15.44
CA ARG A 101 4.90 0.71 14.35
C ARG A 101 3.69 1.08 13.47
N ARG A 102 2.46 0.74 13.88
CA ARG A 102 1.24 0.90 13.10
C ARG A 102 0.10 1.39 13.99
N ASP A 103 -0.74 2.28 13.48
CA ASP A 103 -1.90 2.81 14.22
C ASP A 103 -3.02 1.76 14.38
N LEU A 104 -3.20 0.91 13.36
CA LEU A 104 -4.16 -0.19 13.37
C LEU A 104 -3.59 -1.41 12.63
N VAL A 105 -3.91 -2.60 13.16
CA VAL A 105 -3.52 -3.89 12.58
C VAL A 105 -4.73 -4.82 12.59
N SER A 106 -5.02 -5.43 11.45
CA SER A 106 -6.10 -6.39 11.24
C SER A 106 -5.55 -7.74 10.80
N LEU A 107 -6.19 -8.82 11.26
CA LEU A 107 -5.98 -10.20 10.79
C LEU A 107 -7.33 -10.78 10.41
N HIS A 108 -7.49 -11.13 9.14
CA HIS A 108 -8.76 -11.61 8.58
C HIS A 108 -8.60 -13.02 8.04
N HIS A 109 -9.72 -13.72 7.86
CA HIS A 109 -9.80 -15.03 7.22
C HIS A 109 -10.91 -15.02 6.16
N GLY A 110 -10.66 -15.68 5.02
CA GLY A 110 -11.68 -15.92 3.98
C GLY A 110 -12.03 -14.70 3.10
N GLY A 111 -11.22 -13.64 3.11
CA GLY A 111 -11.41 -12.50 2.20
C GLY A 111 -10.90 -12.83 0.80
N GLY A 112 -11.69 -12.50 -0.23
CA GLY A 112 -11.35 -12.74 -1.63
C GLY A 112 -12.54 -13.24 -2.45
#